data_AF-R9KX41-F1
#
_entry.id   AF-R9KX41-F1
#
_cell.length_a   1.000
_cell.length_b   1.000
_cell.length_c   1.000
_cell.angle_alpha   90.00
_cell.angle_beta   90.00
_cell.angle_gamma   90.00
#
_symmetry.space_group_name_H-M   'P 1'
#
loop_
_entity.id
_entity.type
_entity.pdbx_description
1 polymer ?
#
loop_
_entity_poly.entity_id
_entity_poly.type
_entity_poly.pdbx_seq_one_letter_code
_entity_poly.pdbx_strand_id
1 'polypeptide(L)' 'MDESISGMPRVEVRSAVGDSHLGHVFADGPVELGGQRYCINGSALRFIPADKLEAEGYGYLRDVVSQ' A
#
# COMPACT_ATOMS: atom_id res chain seq x y z
N MET A 1 -6.18 -15.67 2.17
CA MET A 1 -5.14 -16.08 3.12
C MET A 1 -3.97 -16.56 2.28
N ASP A 2 -2.77 -15.99 2.47
CA ASP A 2 -1.54 -16.47 1.85
C ASP A 2 -0.89 -17.50 2.78
N GLU A 3 -0.70 -18.71 2.26
CA GLU A 3 -0.14 -19.87 2.96
C GLU A 3 1.18 -20.35 2.32
N SER A 4 1.81 -19.51 1.49
CA SER A 4 3.09 -19.81 0.83
C SER A 4 4.22 -20.18 1.79
N ILE A 5 4.11 -19.80 3.07
CA ILE A 5 5.02 -20.19 4.14
C ILE A 5 4.22 -20.99 5.17
N SER A 6 4.53 -22.28 5.27
CA SER A 6 3.90 -23.18 6.25
C SER A 6 4.09 -22.66 7.68
N GLY A 7 3.00 -22.59 8.45
CA GLY A 7 3.00 -22.09 9.83
C GLY A 7 3.02 -20.56 9.97
N MET A 8 3.03 -19.81 8.87
CA MET A 8 2.99 -18.34 8.88
C MET A 8 1.89 -17.82 7.94
N PRO A 9 0.61 -18.09 8.24
CA PRO A 9 -0.47 -17.64 7.38
C PRO A 9 -0.59 -16.11 7.47
N ARG A 10 -0.68 -15.46 6.32
CA ARG A 10 -0.73 -13.99 6.19
C ARG A 10 -1.93 -13.55 5.38
N VAL A 11 -2.24 -12.27 5.40
CA VAL A 11 -3.27 -11.68 4.53
C VAL A 11 -2.58 -10.95 3.39
N GLU A 12 -2.71 -11.48 2.17
CA GLU A 12 -2.17 -10.87 0.95
C GLU A 12 -2.92 -9.59 0.58
N VAL A 13 -2.18 -8.59 0.12
CA VAL A 13 -2.70 -7.34 -0.44
C VAL A 13 -2.37 -7.27 -1.93
N ARG A 14 -3.38 -6.99 -2.75
CA ARG A 14 -3.28 -6.90 -4.22
C ARG A 14 -3.89 -5.59 -4.72
N SER A 15 -3.43 -5.12 -5.88
CA SER A 15 -3.99 -3.90 -6.48
C SER A 15 -5.40 -4.17 -7.03
N ALA A 16 -6.35 -3.29 -6.75
CA ALA A 16 -7.74 -3.51 -7.16
C ALA A 16 -7.93 -3.50 -8.70
N VAL A 17 -7.17 -2.66 -9.40
CA VAL A 17 -7.31 -2.49 -10.87
C VAL A 17 -6.51 -3.54 -11.64
N GLY A 18 -5.29 -3.85 -11.20
CA GLY A 18 -4.37 -4.71 -11.94
C GLY A 18 -4.18 -6.11 -11.36
N ASP A 19 -4.83 -6.42 -10.24
CA ASP A 19 -4.70 -7.67 -9.48
C ASP A 19 -3.24 -8.09 -9.19
N SER A 20 -2.34 -7.11 -9.14
CA SER A 20 -0.91 -7.33 -8.95
C SER A 20 -0.59 -7.50 -7.48
N HIS A 21 0.29 -8.44 -7.16
CA HIS A 21 0.77 -8.63 -5.79
C HIS A 21 1.47 -7.35 -5.28
N LEU A 22 1.03 -6.86 -4.13
CA LEU A 22 1.62 -5.70 -3.47
C LEU A 22 2.43 -6.12 -2.23
N GLY A 23 1.89 -7.03 -1.42
CA GLY A 23 2.52 -7.48 -0.19
C GLY A 23 1.51 -8.08 0.77
N HIS A 24 1.62 -7.73 2.06
CA HIS A 24 0.79 -8.29 3.13
C HIS A 24 0.36 -7.24 4.15
N VAL A 25 -0.74 -7.50 4.86
CA VAL A 25 -1.21 -6.69 5.98
C VAL A 25 -1.11 -7.46 7.30
N PHE A 26 -0.71 -6.76 8.35
CA PHE A 26 -0.53 -7.28 9.71
C PHE A 26 -1.28 -6.40 10.73
N ALA A 27 -1.64 -6.98 11.87
CA ALA A 27 -2.33 -6.29 12.97
C ALA A 27 -1.37 -5.73 14.05
N ASP A 28 -0.10 -5.53 13.70
CA ASP A 28 0.97 -5.04 14.56
C ASP A 28 1.33 -3.57 14.25
N GLY A 29 0.41 -2.82 13.65
CA GLY A 29 0.58 -1.40 13.35
C GLY A 29 0.32 -0.51 14.57
N PRO A 30 0.67 0.79 14.49
CA PRO A 30 0.38 1.75 15.54
C PRO A 30 -1.12 1.83 15.83
N VAL A 31 -1.51 1.70 17.10
CA VAL A 31 -2.92 1.61 17.52
C VAL A 31 -3.64 2.93 17.24
N GLU A 32 -2.98 4.06 17.44
CA GLU A 32 -3.52 5.40 17.17
C GLU A 32 -3.86 5.64 15.69
N LEU A 33 -3.29 4.84 14.77
CA LEU A 33 -3.57 4.89 13.33
C LEU A 33 -4.48 3.76 12.85
N GLY A 34 -5.07 2.98 13.77
CA GLY A 34 -5.99 1.87 13.46
C GLY A 34 -5.37 0.47 13.56
N GLY A 35 -4.14 0.33 14.05
CA GLY A 35 -3.53 -0.95 14.43
C GLY A 35 -3.09 -1.85 13.26
N GLN A 36 -3.27 -1.42 12.02
CA GLN A 36 -2.90 -2.19 10.83
C GLN A 36 -1.60 -1.69 10.21
N ARG A 37 -0.75 -2.61 9.79
CA ARG A 37 0.50 -2.32 9.07
C ARG A 37 0.47 -2.95 7.69
N TYR A 38 0.43 -2.09 6.67
CA TYR A 38 0.51 -2.50 5.26
C TYR A 38 1.97 -2.60 4.85
N CYS A 39 2.47 -3.82 4.73
CA CYS A 39 3.85 -4.12 4.31
C CYS A 39 3.87 -4.35 2.80
N ILE A 40 4.18 -3.29 2.05
CA ILE A 40 4.12 -3.28 0.58
C ILE A 40 5.53 -3.27 -0.01
N ASN A 41 5.74 -4.07 -1.06
CA ASN A 41 7.00 -4.15 -1.78
C ASN A 41 7.27 -2.86 -2.57
N GLY A 42 8.45 -2.27 -2.39
CA GLY A 42 8.84 -1.08 -3.15
C GLY A 42 8.92 -1.32 -4.66
N SER A 43 9.26 -2.53 -5.10
CA SER A 43 9.28 -2.93 -6.52
C SER A 43 7.89 -2.95 -7.17
N ALA A 44 6.82 -3.03 -6.37
CA ALA A 44 5.44 -2.99 -6.84
C ALA A 44 4.88 -1.56 -6.94
N LEU A 45 5.67 -0.55 -6.55
CA LEU A 45 5.22 0.84 -6.46
C LEU A 45 6.09 1.77 -7.30
N ARG A 46 5.49 2.86 -7.76
CA ARG A 46 6.18 4.02 -8.33
C ARG A 46 5.86 5.25 -7.49
N PHE A 47 6.89 5.84 -6.89
CA PHE A 47 6.72 7.06 -6.12
C PHE A 47 6.57 8.28 -7.03
N ILE A 48 5.60 9.15 -6.70
CA ILE A 48 5.40 10.45 -7.36
C ILE A 48 5.52 11.52 -6.29
N PRO A 49 6.54 12.40 -6.36
CA PRO A 49 6.67 13.56 -5.49
C PRO A 49 5.43 14.49 -5.56
N ALA A 50 5.07 15.11 -4.43
CA ALA A 50 3.87 15.95 -4.34
C ALA A 50 3.87 17.15 -5.30
N ASP A 51 5.05 17.71 -5.59
CA ASP A 51 5.26 18.79 -6.55
C ASP A 51 5.13 18.34 -8.02
N LYS A 52 5.15 17.03 -8.29
CA LYS A 52 4.97 16.44 -9.63
C LYS A 52 3.57 15.91 -9.92
N LEU A 53 2.67 15.90 -8.94
CA LEU A 53 1.31 15.35 -9.10
C LEU A 53 0.58 15.97 -10.28
N GLU A 54 0.60 17.30 -10.42
CA GLU A 54 -0.09 17.98 -11.53
C GLU A 54 0.53 17.65 -12.89
N ALA A 55 1.85 17.74 -12.99
CA ALA A 55 2.57 17.47 -14.24
C ALA A 55 2.40 16.02 -14.73
N GLU A 56 2.19 15.07 -13.82
CA GLU A 56 1.97 13.66 -14.14
C GLU A 56 0.49 13.26 -14.27
N GLY A 57 -0.45 14.21 -14.16
CA GLY A 57 -1.89 13.96 -14.34
C GLY A 57 -2.62 13.44 -13.09
N TYR A 58 -1.98 13.52 -11.93
CA TYR A 58 -2.53 13.13 -10.61
C TYR A 58 -2.92 14.33 -9.74
N GLY A 59 -3.14 15.50 -10.34
CA GLY A 59 -3.52 16.74 -9.63
C GLY A 59 -4.73 16.60 -8.71
N TYR A 60 -5.70 15.79 -9.12
CA TYR A 60 -6.92 15.49 -8.36
C TYR A 60 -6.67 14.82 -6.98
N LEU A 61 -5.46 14.34 -6.71
CA LEU A 61 -5.06 13.76 -5.42
C LEU A 61 -4.35 14.77 -4.50
N ARG A 62 -4.13 16.01 -4.93
CA ARG A 62 -3.34 17.01 -4.18
C ARG A 62 -3.86 17.24 -2.77
N ASP A 63 -5.18 17.31 -2.60
CA ASP A 63 -5.81 17.55 -1.30
C ASP A 63 -5.65 16.37 -0.35
N VAL A 64 -5.51 15.15 -0.86
CA VAL A 64 -5.28 13.95 -0.03
C VAL A 64 -3.84 13.88 0.47
N VAL A 65 -2.88 14.30 -0.36
CA VAL A 65 -1.45 14.23 -0.04
C VAL A 65 -0.98 15.40 0.83
N SER A 66 -1.70 16.52 0.84
CA SER A 66 -1.32 17.74 1.57
C SER A 66 -1.89 17.83 2.99
N GLN A 67 -2.59 16.79 3.45
CA GLN A 67 -3.17 16.71 4.81
C GLN A 67 -2.16 16.22 5.84
#